data_AF-I2GN41-F1
#
_entry.id   AF-I2GN41-F1
#
_cell.length_a   1.000
_cell.length_b   1.000
_cell.length_c   1.000
_cell.angle_alpha   90.00
_cell.angle_beta   90.00
_cell.angle_gamma   90.00
#
_symmetry.space_group_name_H-M   'P 1'
#
loop_
_entity.id
_entity.type
_entity.pdbx_description
1 polymer ?
#
loop_
_entity_poly.entity_id
_entity_poly.type
_entity_poly.pdbx_seq_one_letter_code
_entity_poly.pdbx_strand_id
1 'polypeptide(L)'
;MKTYYFASLLIFLATGMIAYGQANPDLSGSLRVVAAQLKPVKSSDKEFTQQLKSNGAQPYLAKIDVSEADKKGKKTDYVYELNLADIDPGSVKYAPKKDLMVISLKIVNNNDFVRVTENGQLRYDNTLTLYAENVDNARALTEALRQTPTAARKLLESRLNVGSSLTTLTDWLRKNVADATSGDESYRQTVALPDGVNPVKIRVTQQLTASKKTTEEVTDVNLGDLDPGEVKLGVTGKWVFIEAATRNRLNYIRHAEAGKPSNERSVRFYFADLEKAREGALVMQKLLPLAQQKQKEMAPVYRSSDDTQQRVVAATKAVGGVEQSLKPGCQTVLTVTEAGKTTEYRFDWANLNEKGVKTNASGKTFALELAMPTNQKYIEVWRNGQKQSYVGEIEIQVEDIETIRYLPDQLGKMILQCRENRKLGILTGSTDAKLTFIASKLAAVQTGRSTVTQQLDKAGGCTVKFTQNTNDGKKATDEQFEFSLGEIDPSAVELNTSGDEAYVQLTTRTKEKSIKAFKNGNPSNYVNSVRVFTNDIPTGMQLREGFRQAVEGCKK
;
A
#
# COMPACT_ATOMS: atom_id res chain seq x y z
N MET A 1 28.05 79.20 67.97
CA MET A 1 29.25 78.73 67.26
C MET A 1 28.89 77.40 66.62
N LYS A 2 29.04 77.28 65.29
CA LYS A 2 28.57 76.15 64.48
C LYS A 2 29.46 74.93 64.69
N THR A 3 28.84 73.76 64.90
CA THR A 3 29.48 72.45 64.68
C THR A 3 28.44 71.50 64.09
N TYR A 4 28.74 70.99 62.90
CA TYR A 4 27.99 69.95 62.20
C TYR A 4 28.45 68.57 62.71
N TYR A 5 27.53 67.60 62.76
CA TYR A 5 27.85 66.21 62.47
C TYR A 5 26.71 65.52 61.71
N PHE A 6 27.15 64.75 60.72
CA PHE A 6 26.42 63.95 59.73
C PHE A 6 25.51 62.88 60.35
N ALA A 7 24.34 62.66 59.73
CA ALA A 7 23.61 61.40 59.82
C ALA A 7 23.19 60.96 58.41
N SER A 8 23.77 59.87 57.96
CA SER A 8 23.49 59.18 56.69
C SER A 8 22.08 58.59 56.70
N LEU A 9 21.26 58.95 55.71
CA LEU A 9 19.96 58.33 55.44
C LEU A 9 20.12 57.37 54.25
N LEU A 10 20.18 56.07 54.55
CA LEU A 10 20.14 54.99 53.56
C LEU A 10 18.67 54.76 53.15
N ILE A 11 18.32 55.13 51.92
CA ILE A 11 17.00 54.83 51.33
C ILE A 11 17.14 53.54 50.52
N PHE A 12 16.59 52.45 51.05
CA PHE A 12 16.37 51.20 50.31
C PHE A 12 15.13 51.38 49.41
N LEU A 13 15.33 51.62 48.11
CA LEU A 13 14.27 51.50 47.11
C LEU A 13 14.12 50.02 46.74
N ALA A 14 13.13 49.34 47.32
CA ALA A 14 12.71 48.02 46.90
C ALA A 14 11.90 48.13 45.59
N THR A 15 12.56 47.93 44.45
CA THR A 15 11.88 47.66 43.18
C THR A 15 11.25 46.27 43.25
N GLY A 16 9.94 46.21 43.44
CA GLY A 16 9.16 45.00 43.28
C GLY A 16 9.20 44.53 41.83
N MET A 17 10.00 43.51 41.54
CA MET A 17 9.78 42.66 40.37
C MET A 17 8.50 41.86 40.62
N ILE A 18 7.40 42.26 39.98
CA ILE A 18 6.24 41.39 39.82
C ILE A 18 6.67 40.32 38.82
N ALA A 19 7.20 39.21 39.34
CA ALA A 19 7.33 37.98 38.60
C ALA A 19 5.89 37.47 38.32
N TYR A 20 5.40 37.71 37.10
CA TYR A 20 4.25 36.99 36.58
C TYR A 20 4.66 35.52 36.43
N GLY A 21 4.46 34.73 37.49
CA GLY A 21 4.42 33.29 37.38
C GLY A 21 3.33 32.95 36.37
N GLN A 22 3.73 32.56 35.16
CA GLN A 22 2.80 32.14 34.11
C GLN A 22 2.17 30.82 34.53
N ALA A 23 1.09 30.89 35.30
CA ALA A 23 0.09 29.85 35.30
C ALA A 23 -0.31 29.65 33.83
N ASN A 24 -0.25 28.40 33.34
CA ASN A 24 -0.73 28.07 31.99
C ASN A 24 -2.11 28.72 31.82
N PRO A 25 -2.28 29.68 30.89
CA PRO A 25 -3.56 30.35 30.75
C PRO A 25 -4.60 29.32 30.31
N ASP A 26 -5.67 29.19 31.10
CA ASP A 26 -6.89 28.54 30.64
C ASP A 26 -7.37 29.28 29.37
N LEU A 27 -7.83 28.52 28.37
CA LEU A 27 -8.22 29.04 27.06
C LEU A 27 -9.21 30.20 27.19
N SER A 28 -10.13 30.11 28.16
CA SER A 28 -11.10 31.16 28.46
C SER A 28 -10.44 32.50 28.77
N GLY A 29 -9.33 32.48 29.51
CA GLY A 29 -8.54 33.68 29.82
C GLY A 29 -7.90 34.27 28.56
N SER A 30 -7.24 33.44 27.75
CA SER A 30 -6.65 33.88 26.47
C SER A 30 -7.70 34.48 25.54
N LEU A 31 -8.90 33.90 25.46
CA LEU A 31 -9.98 34.42 24.60
C LEU A 31 -10.54 35.75 25.08
N ARG A 32 -10.61 35.98 26.40
CA ARG A 32 -10.98 37.30 26.93
C ARG A 32 -9.97 38.37 26.53
N VAL A 33 -8.67 38.03 26.55
CA VAL A 33 -7.62 38.95 26.07
C VAL A 33 -7.78 39.21 24.58
N VAL A 34 -7.98 38.17 23.75
CA VAL A 34 -8.22 38.35 22.30
C VAL A 34 -9.44 39.25 22.06
N ALA A 35 -10.57 38.97 22.71
CA ALA A 35 -11.79 39.76 22.57
C ALA A 35 -11.59 41.24 22.96
N ALA A 36 -10.85 41.51 24.04
CA ALA A 36 -10.54 42.88 24.47
C ALA A 36 -9.62 43.64 23.50
N GLN A 37 -8.82 42.92 22.70
CA GLN A 37 -7.94 43.52 21.69
C GLN A 37 -8.62 43.72 20.33
N LEU A 38 -9.79 43.11 20.08
CA LEU A 38 -10.59 43.30 18.87
C LEU A 38 -11.41 44.60 18.96
N LYS A 39 -10.75 45.73 18.69
CA LYS A 39 -11.39 47.06 18.65
C LYS A 39 -11.87 47.40 17.23
N PRO A 40 -12.80 48.36 17.07
CA PRO A 40 -13.07 48.98 15.77
C PRO A 40 -11.80 49.64 15.22
N VAL A 41 -11.51 49.44 13.94
CA VAL A 41 -10.32 49.98 13.28
C VAL A 41 -10.76 50.82 12.08
N LYS A 42 -10.24 52.05 11.98
CA LYS A 42 -10.50 52.94 10.84
C LYS A 42 -9.23 53.13 10.02
N SER A 43 -9.40 53.02 8.71
CA SER A 43 -8.42 53.42 7.71
C SER A 43 -8.94 54.60 6.91
N SER A 44 -8.09 55.08 6.03
CA SER A 44 -8.36 56.14 5.07
C SER A 44 -9.43 55.77 4.06
N ASP A 45 -9.78 54.49 3.85
CA ASP A 45 -10.83 54.07 2.89
C ASP A 45 -11.92 53.16 3.48
N LYS A 46 -11.68 52.54 4.65
CA LYS A 46 -12.55 51.54 5.26
C LYS A 46 -12.64 51.64 6.77
N GLU A 47 -13.76 51.18 7.34
CA GLU A 47 -13.94 50.94 8.76
C GLU A 47 -14.22 49.45 9.01
N PHE A 48 -13.55 48.86 10.00
CA PHE A 48 -13.67 47.46 10.37
C PHE A 48 -14.21 47.36 11.79
N THR A 49 -15.30 46.63 11.99
CA THR A 49 -15.77 46.22 13.32
C THR A 49 -15.60 44.71 13.47
N GLN A 50 -14.98 44.27 14.56
CA GLN A 50 -14.60 42.87 14.76
C GLN A 50 -15.08 42.39 16.12
N GLN A 51 -15.60 41.17 16.20
CA GLN A 51 -16.06 40.59 17.46
C GLN A 51 -15.74 39.10 17.54
N LEU A 52 -15.08 38.68 18.62
CA LEU A 52 -14.93 37.28 18.97
C LEU A 52 -16.14 36.81 19.80
N LYS A 53 -16.77 35.72 19.35
CA LYS A 53 -17.78 34.97 20.06
C LYS A 53 -17.21 33.58 20.39
N SER A 54 -17.06 33.30 21.68
CA SER A 54 -16.68 31.96 22.15
C SER A 54 -17.91 31.10 22.32
N ASN A 55 -17.83 29.84 21.86
CA ASN A 55 -18.84 28.85 22.18
C ASN A 55 -18.60 28.34 23.60
N GLY A 56 -19.44 28.72 24.57
CA GLY A 56 -19.23 28.36 25.98
C GLY A 56 -19.10 26.85 26.24
N ALA A 57 -19.76 26.01 25.44
CA ALA A 57 -19.63 24.54 25.54
C ALA A 57 -18.38 24.00 24.82
N GLN A 58 -17.82 24.76 23.88
CA GLN A 58 -16.70 24.37 23.02
C GLN A 58 -15.77 25.57 22.82
N PRO A 59 -15.07 26.04 23.86
CA PRO A 59 -14.37 27.32 23.82
C PRO A 59 -13.21 27.36 22.80
N TYR A 60 -12.72 26.20 22.33
CA TYR A 60 -11.74 26.12 21.23
C TYR A 60 -12.34 26.34 19.85
N LEU A 61 -13.67 26.33 19.69
CA LEU A 61 -14.34 26.73 18.47
C LEU A 61 -14.65 28.23 18.55
N ALA A 62 -13.84 29.02 17.86
CA ALA A 62 -14.00 30.46 17.81
C ALA A 62 -14.87 30.87 16.63
N LYS A 63 -15.79 31.80 16.88
CA LYS A 63 -16.52 32.52 15.83
C LYS A 63 -16.11 33.98 15.87
N ILE A 64 -15.64 34.51 14.74
CA ILE A 64 -15.21 35.90 14.62
C ILE A 64 -16.04 36.57 13.53
N ASP A 65 -16.81 37.57 13.93
CA ASP A 65 -17.58 38.40 13.01
C ASP A 65 -16.75 39.63 12.64
N VAL A 66 -16.61 39.92 11.34
CA VAL A 66 -15.93 41.10 10.81
C VAL A 66 -16.86 41.82 9.85
N SER A 67 -17.22 43.06 10.14
CA SER A 67 -17.94 43.94 9.21
C SER A 67 -16.99 44.98 8.66
N GLU A 68 -16.88 45.03 7.33
CA GLU A 68 -16.09 46.01 6.58
C GLU A 68 -17.04 47.01 5.93
N ALA A 69 -16.94 48.29 6.28
CA ALA A 69 -17.69 49.37 5.65
C ALA A 69 -16.75 50.27 4.83
N ASP A 70 -17.06 50.48 3.55
CA ASP A 70 -16.35 51.45 2.72
C ASP A 70 -16.80 52.89 3.01
N LYS A 71 -16.09 53.88 2.47
CA LYS A 71 -16.47 55.31 2.53
C LYS A 71 -17.88 55.63 2.04
N LYS A 72 -18.48 54.78 1.19
CA LYS A 72 -19.84 54.95 0.66
C LYS A 72 -20.89 54.27 1.54
N GLY A 73 -20.48 53.67 2.67
CA GLY A 73 -21.33 52.94 3.58
C GLY A 73 -21.71 51.54 3.09
N LYS A 74 -21.12 51.04 1.99
CA LYS A 74 -21.34 49.67 1.53
C LYS A 74 -20.64 48.73 2.51
N LYS A 75 -21.42 47.80 3.06
CA LYS A 75 -20.93 46.81 4.04
C LYS A 75 -20.67 45.46 3.38
N THR A 76 -19.60 44.81 3.83
CA THR A 76 -19.29 43.41 3.55
C THR A 76 -19.10 42.71 4.89
N ASP A 77 -19.92 41.71 5.16
CA ASP A 77 -19.87 40.97 6.42
C ASP A 77 -19.21 39.61 6.21
N TYR A 78 -18.25 39.32 7.07
CA TYR A 78 -17.55 38.05 7.14
C TYR A 78 -17.84 37.39 8.49
N VAL A 79 -18.13 36.10 8.46
CA VAL A 79 -18.16 35.25 9.64
C VAL A 79 -17.10 34.16 9.47
N TYR A 80 -16.12 34.17 10.36
CA TYR A 80 -15.07 33.16 10.42
C TYR A 80 -15.37 32.18 11.56
N GLU A 81 -15.41 30.89 11.25
CA GLU A 81 -15.50 29.83 12.26
C GLU A 81 -14.28 28.91 12.11
N LEU A 82 -13.51 28.76 13.19
CA LEU A 82 -12.29 27.96 13.19
C LEU A 82 -12.03 27.31 14.56
N ASN A 83 -11.38 26.15 14.54
CA ASN A 83 -10.85 25.55 15.75
C ASN A 83 -9.47 26.17 16.06
N LEU A 84 -9.34 26.77 17.24
CA LEU A 84 -8.10 27.43 17.68
C LEU A 84 -6.93 26.46 17.79
N ALA A 85 -7.19 25.16 17.98
CA ALA A 85 -6.16 24.11 18.01
C ALA A 85 -5.42 23.96 16.66
N ASP A 86 -6.06 24.36 15.57
CA ASP A 86 -5.53 24.26 14.20
C ASP A 86 -4.67 25.45 13.79
N ILE A 87 -4.57 26.49 14.62
CA ILE A 87 -3.69 27.62 14.31
C ILE A 87 -2.25 27.16 14.45
N ASP A 88 -1.41 27.47 13.47
CA ASP A 88 0.05 27.41 13.62
C ASP A 88 0.51 28.64 14.41
N PRO A 89 0.97 28.49 15.67
CA PRO A 89 1.39 29.63 16.49
C PRO A 89 2.52 30.44 15.82
N GLY A 90 3.41 29.79 15.07
CA GLY A 90 4.52 30.45 14.38
C GLY A 90 4.07 31.30 13.18
N SER A 91 2.87 31.06 12.67
CA SER A 91 2.28 31.79 11.56
C SER A 91 1.62 33.11 11.97
N VAL A 92 1.25 33.26 13.24
CA VAL A 92 0.56 34.46 13.74
C VAL A 92 1.53 35.64 13.73
N LYS A 93 1.33 36.58 12.81
CA LYS A 93 2.20 37.73 12.59
C LYS A 93 1.37 38.96 12.27
N TYR A 94 1.91 40.13 12.56
CA TYR A 94 1.33 41.39 12.11
C TYR A 94 2.27 42.13 11.18
N ALA A 95 1.71 42.91 10.26
CA ALA A 95 2.45 43.78 9.36
C ALA A 95 1.67 45.08 9.10
N PRO A 96 2.35 46.23 8.91
CA PRO A 96 1.70 47.44 8.46
C PRO A 96 1.25 47.28 6.99
N LYS A 97 0.03 47.70 6.68
CA LYS A 97 -0.52 47.77 5.32
C LYS A 97 -1.20 49.12 5.14
N LYS A 98 -0.50 50.06 4.48
CA LYS A 98 -0.88 51.48 4.43
C LYS A 98 -1.00 52.07 5.84
N ASP A 99 -2.19 52.41 6.27
CA ASP A 99 -2.57 53.02 7.54
C ASP A 99 -3.22 52.02 8.52
N LEU A 100 -3.13 50.73 8.22
CA LEU A 100 -3.64 49.64 9.07
C LEU A 100 -2.52 48.75 9.58
N MET A 101 -2.72 48.19 10.77
CA MET A 101 -1.98 47.01 11.22
C MET A 101 -2.82 45.77 10.91
N VAL A 102 -2.29 44.89 10.07
CA VAL A 102 -2.96 43.63 9.66
C VAL A 102 -2.32 42.47 10.41
N ILE A 103 -3.13 41.69 11.11
CA ILE A 103 -2.73 40.44 11.75
C ILE A 103 -3.19 39.31 10.85
N SER A 104 -2.27 38.42 10.48
CA SER A 104 -2.58 37.22 9.73
C SER A 104 -2.14 36.00 10.52
N LEU A 105 -2.97 34.96 10.50
CA LEU A 105 -2.62 33.64 10.99
C LEU A 105 -2.97 32.59 9.95
N LYS A 106 -2.25 31.46 10.00
CA LYS A 106 -2.45 30.30 9.13
C LYS A 106 -2.81 29.07 9.94
N ILE A 107 -3.54 28.19 9.29
CA ILE A 107 -3.82 26.85 9.77
C ILE A 107 -2.60 25.94 9.57
N VAL A 108 -2.36 25.02 10.51
CA VAL A 108 -1.27 24.04 10.42
C VAL A 108 -1.36 23.27 9.10
N ASN A 109 -0.21 23.03 8.46
CA ASN A 109 -0.10 22.38 7.14
C ASN A 109 -0.84 23.11 6.00
N ASN A 110 -1.24 24.38 6.20
CA ASN A 110 -2.03 25.16 5.25
C ASN A 110 -3.37 24.52 4.86
N ASN A 111 -3.99 23.76 5.78
CA ASN A 111 -5.30 23.16 5.54
C ASN A 111 -6.41 24.22 5.52
N ASP A 112 -7.42 24.05 4.66
CA ASP A 112 -8.55 24.97 4.54
C ASP A 112 -9.60 24.73 5.65
N PHE A 113 -9.23 25.03 6.89
CA PHE A 113 -10.05 24.76 8.10
C PHE A 113 -10.70 26.00 8.71
N VAL A 114 -10.52 27.17 8.10
CA VAL A 114 -11.27 28.37 8.45
C VAL A 114 -12.54 28.40 7.60
N ARG A 115 -13.68 28.15 8.22
CA ARG A 115 -14.98 28.28 7.55
C ARG A 115 -15.30 29.77 7.44
N VAL A 116 -15.44 30.28 6.21
CA VAL A 116 -15.72 31.68 5.93
C VAL A 116 -17.10 31.81 5.31
N THR A 117 -17.96 32.62 5.91
CA THR A 117 -19.23 33.04 5.29
C THR A 117 -19.12 34.52 4.92
N GLU A 118 -19.12 34.81 3.63
CA GLU A 118 -19.07 36.17 3.08
C GLU A 118 -20.41 36.50 2.44
N ASN A 119 -21.16 37.46 2.99
CA ASN A 119 -22.50 37.82 2.51
C ASN A 119 -23.44 36.60 2.31
N GLY A 120 -23.32 35.58 3.16
CA GLY A 120 -24.09 34.33 3.09
C GLY A 120 -23.48 33.23 2.21
N GLN A 121 -22.40 33.50 1.46
CA GLN A 121 -21.70 32.49 0.66
C GLN A 121 -20.61 31.80 1.48
N LEU A 122 -20.68 30.46 1.50
CA LEU A 122 -19.76 29.62 2.27
C LEU A 122 -18.52 29.24 1.44
N ARG A 123 -17.34 29.40 2.03
CA ARG A 123 -16.07 28.87 1.54
C ARG A 123 -15.18 28.45 2.70
N TYR A 124 -14.09 27.76 2.40
CA TYR A 124 -13.08 27.39 3.37
C TYR A 124 -11.73 27.99 2.98
N ASP A 125 -11.02 28.53 3.97
CA ASP A 125 -9.70 29.15 3.84
C ASP A 125 -8.71 28.52 4.80
N ASN A 126 -7.42 28.66 4.49
CA ASN A 126 -6.33 28.32 5.40
C ASN A 126 -5.77 29.51 6.19
N THR A 127 -6.34 30.70 6.01
CA THR A 127 -5.90 31.91 6.70
C THR A 127 -7.06 32.67 7.32
N LEU A 128 -6.76 33.39 8.41
CA LEU A 128 -7.64 34.39 9.00
C LEU A 128 -6.88 35.72 9.04
N THR A 129 -7.57 36.79 8.66
CA THR A 129 -7.06 38.16 8.71
C THR A 129 -7.87 39.00 9.69
N LEU A 130 -7.18 39.69 10.59
CA LEU A 130 -7.74 40.61 11.58
C LEU A 130 -7.01 41.95 11.51
N TYR A 131 -7.59 42.98 12.10
CA TYR A 131 -7.08 44.35 12.06
C TYR A 131 -6.84 44.91 13.46
N ALA A 132 -5.80 45.71 13.61
CA ALA A 132 -5.49 46.46 14.83
C ALA A 132 -5.32 47.96 14.56
N GLU A 133 -5.64 48.76 15.57
CA GLU A 133 -5.60 50.23 15.48
C GLU A 133 -4.17 50.79 15.43
N ASN A 134 -3.22 50.10 16.07
CA ASN A 134 -1.82 50.51 16.16
C ASN A 134 -0.91 49.31 16.44
N VAL A 135 0.41 49.54 16.46
CA VAL A 135 1.42 48.50 16.64
C VAL A 135 1.33 47.80 18.00
N ASP A 136 0.97 48.52 19.07
CA ASP A 136 0.90 47.95 20.42
C ASP A 136 -0.32 47.03 20.57
N ASN A 137 -1.47 47.45 20.04
CA ASN A 137 -2.67 46.61 19.92
C ASN A 137 -2.40 45.39 19.04
N ALA A 138 -1.71 45.54 17.90
CA ALA A 138 -1.34 44.43 17.03
C ALA A 138 -0.41 43.42 17.71
N ARG A 139 0.57 43.90 18.49
CA ARG A 139 1.49 43.07 19.28
C ARG A 139 0.73 42.30 20.36
N ALA A 140 -0.14 42.97 21.12
CA ALA A 140 -0.94 42.34 22.16
C ALA A 140 -1.89 41.28 21.60
N LEU A 141 -2.60 41.58 20.50
CA LEU A 141 -3.48 40.63 19.83
C LEU A 141 -2.71 39.41 19.30
N THR A 142 -1.55 39.63 18.68
CA THR A 142 -0.69 38.55 18.16
C THR A 142 -0.22 37.63 19.27
N GLU A 143 0.26 38.18 20.38
CA GLU A 143 0.73 37.38 21.52
C GLU A 143 -0.42 36.56 22.13
N ALA A 144 -1.59 37.19 22.31
CA ALA A 144 -2.78 36.50 22.81
C ALA A 144 -3.20 35.33 21.89
N LEU A 145 -3.23 35.55 20.57
CA LEU A 145 -3.57 34.52 19.58
C LEU A 145 -2.56 33.37 19.56
N ARG A 146 -1.26 33.62 19.74
CA ARG A 146 -0.21 32.58 19.79
C ARG A 146 -0.36 31.61 20.96
N GLN A 147 -0.99 32.04 22.05
CA GLN A 147 -1.18 31.20 23.24
C GLN A 147 -2.40 30.28 23.14
N THR A 148 -3.41 30.68 22.34
CA THR A 148 -4.67 29.91 22.19
C THR A 148 -4.51 28.46 21.70
N PRO A 149 -3.60 28.10 20.77
CA PRO A 149 -3.63 26.77 20.15
C PRO A 149 -3.23 25.67 21.12
N THR A 150 -2.25 25.94 21.99
CA THR A 150 -1.80 24.99 23.01
C THR A 150 -2.91 24.66 24.02
N ALA A 151 -3.63 25.68 24.50
CA ALA A 151 -4.75 25.49 25.42
C ALA A 151 -5.94 24.79 24.73
N ALA A 152 -6.23 25.16 23.48
CA ALA A 152 -7.28 24.56 22.66
C ALA A 152 -7.05 23.07 22.39
N ARG A 153 -5.81 22.65 22.07
CA ARG A 153 -5.46 21.23 21.85
C ARG A 153 -5.75 20.37 23.08
N LYS A 154 -5.35 20.82 24.28
CA LYS A 154 -5.61 20.11 25.53
C LYS A 154 -7.10 19.91 25.79
N LEU A 155 -7.91 20.94 25.55
CA LEU A 155 -9.36 20.86 25.71
C LEU A 155 -10.01 19.94 24.67
N LEU A 156 -9.57 20.03 23.42
CA LEU A 156 -10.05 19.16 22.35
C LEU A 156 -9.79 17.68 22.65
N GLU A 157 -8.58 17.34 23.10
CA GLU A 157 -8.21 15.97 23.49
C GLU A 157 -9.12 15.42 24.61
N SER A 158 -9.48 16.26 25.58
CA SER A 158 -10.34 15.86 26.71
C SER A 158 -11.81 15.63 26.35
N ARG A 159 -12.30 16.22 25.24
CA ARG A 159 -13.71 16.11 24.84
C ARG A 159 -14.05 14.74 24.26
N LEU A 160 -13.09 14.07 23.61
CA LEU A 160 -13.33 12.78 22.96
C LEU A 160 -13.37 11.64 23.97
N ASN A 161 -14.42 11.64 24.79
CA ASN A 161 -14.79 10.55 25.68
C ASN A 161 -15.63 9.52 24.93
N VAL A 162 -15.11 9.04 23.80
CA VAL A 162 -15.63 7.84 23.14
C VAL A 162 -14.83 6.69 23.73
N GLY A 163 -15.51 5.66 24.24
CA GLY A 163 -14.85 4.50 24.86
C GLY A 163 -13.79 3.88 23.96
N SER A 164 -12.91 3.05 24.52
CA SER A 164 -11.71 2.56 23.85
C SER A 164 -11.86 1.18 23.19
N SER A 165 -13.08 0.64 23.10
CA SER A 165 -13.31 -0.69 22.51
C SER A 165 -13.58 -0.61 21.01
N LEU A 166 -13.23 -1.67 20.27
CA LEU A 166 -13.51 -1.80 18.85
C LEU A 166 -15.01 -1.56 18.55
N THR A 167 -15.89 -2.24 19.29
CA THR A 167 -17.35 -2.11 19.12
C THR A 167 -17.83 -0.69 19.38
N THR A 168 -17.40 -0.07 20.50
CA THR A 168 -17.82 1.29 20.86
C THR A 168 -17.40 2.32 19.80
N LEU A 169 -16.17 2.20 19.28
CA LEU A 169 -15.65 3.12 18.26
C LEU A 169 -16.30 2.89 16.88
N THR A 170 -16.55 1.63 16.51
CA THR A 170 -17.28 1.30 15.27
C THR A 170 -18.72 1.80 15.33
N ASP A 171 -19.42 1.62 16.46
CA ASP A 171 -20.79 2.13 16.63
C ASP A 171 -20.83 3.66 16.64
N TRP A 172 -19.80 4.32 17.19
CA TRP A 172 -19.65 5.76 17.05
C TRP A 172 -19.56 6.17 15.58
N LEU A 173 -18.72 5.49 14.79
CA LEU A 173 -18.56 5.78 13.35
C LEU A 173 -19.89 5.61 12.62
N ARG A 174 -20.61 4.51 12.87
CA ARG A 174 -21.92 4.23 12.27
C ARG A 174 -22.98 5.27 12.59
N LYS A 175 -22.95 5.83 13.81
CA LYS A 175 -23.91 6.84 14.26
C LYS A 175 -23.58 8.25 13.78
N ASN A 176 -22.30 8.58 13.61
CA ASN A 176 -21.84 9.94 13.33
C ASN A 176 -21.46 10.18 11.86
N VAL A 177 -21.20 9.13 11.07
CA VAL A 177 -21.20 9.23 9.61
C VAL A 177 -22.66 9.23 9.15
N ALA A 178 -23.24 10.43 9.15
CA ALA A 178 -24.61 10.69 8.77
C ALA A 178 -24.69 11.49 7.45
N ASP A 179 -25.89 11.86 7.06
CA ASP A 179 -26.12 12.68 5.87
C ASP A 179 -25.39 14.02 5.99
N ALA A 180 -24.65 14.37 4.94
CA ALA A 180 -24.00 15.66 4.80
C ALA A 180 -24.69 16.46 3.70
N THR A 181 -25.10 17.70 3.99
CA THR A 181 -25.79 18.58 3.03
C THR A 181 -25.01 19.87 2.88
N SER A 182 -24.94 20.38 1.65
CA SER A 182 -24.28 21.65 1.37
C SER A 182 -24.89 22.29 0.13
N GLY A 183 -25.66 23.36 0.32
CA GLY A 183 -26.46 23.96 -0.75
C GLY A 183 -27.55 23.00 -1.27
N ASP A 184 -27.59 22.79 -2.59
CA ASP A 184 -28.51 21.89 -3.30
C ASP A 184 -27.97 20.46 -3.47
N GLU A 185 -26.80 20.17 -2.92
CA GLU A 185 -26.18 18.85 -2.97
C GLU A 185 -26.25 18.15 -1.60
N SER A 186 -26.38 16.83 -1.63
CA SER A 186 -26.38 15.99 -0.43
C SER A 186 -25.65 14.68 -0.64
N TYR A 187 -24.84 14.27 0.33
CA TYR A 187 -24.40 12.89 0.52
C TYR A 187 -25.31 12.24 1.56
N ARG A 188 -26.15 11.29 1.13
CA ARG A 188 -26.78 10.36 2.09
C ARG A 188 -25.85 9.20 2.34
N GLN A 189 -25.55 8.89 3.59
CA GLN A 189 -24.49 7.93 3.93
C GLN A 189 -24.93 6.94 4.99
N THR A 190 -24.50 5.69 4.83
CA THR A 190 -24.68 4.66 5.84
C THR A 190 -23.41 3.84 5.99
N VAL A 191 -23.10 3.45 7.23
CA VAL A 191 -22.02 2.51 7.55
C VAL A 191 -22.65 1.26 8.18
N ALA A 192 -22.41 0.11 7.57
CA ALA A 192 -22.95 -1.18 7.99
C ALA A 192 -21.84 -2.21 8.22
N LEU A 193 -22.14 -3.24 9.02
CA LEU A 193 -21.34 -4.45 9.16
C LEU A 193 -21.99 -5.52 8.25
N PRO A 194 -21.49 -5.75 7.03
CA PRO A 194 -22.24 -6.45 5.98
C PRO A 194 -22.55 -7.91 6.34
N ASP A 195 -21.64 -8.58 7.06
CA ASP A 195 -21.71 -10.04 7.22
C ASP A 195 -21.98 -10.46 8.68
N GLY A 196 -21.99 -9.52 9.64
CA GLY A 196 -22.10 -9.76 11.09
C GLY A 196 -20.98 -10.60 11.73
N VAL A 197 -20.22 -11.33 10.91
CA VAL A 197 -19.16 -12.27 11.33
C VAL A 197 -17.80 -11.60 11.42
N ASN A 198 -17.48 -10.68 10.49
CA ASN A 198 -16.20 -9.98 10.46
C ASN A 198 -16.36 -8.57 11.09
N PRO A 199 -15.96 -8.36 12.37
CA PRO A 199 -16.18 -7.09 13.08
C PRO A 199 -15.29 -5.94 12.59
N VAL A 200 -14.35 -6.20 11.68
CA VAL A 200 -13.47 -5.17 11.09
C VAL A 200 -13.82 -4.87 9.64
N LYS A 201 -14.75 -5.58 9.02
CA LYS A 201 -15.26 -5.27 7.68
C LYS A 201 -16.45 -4.34 7.81
N ILE A 202 -16.40 -3.20 7.13
CA ILE A 202 -17.53 -2.27 7.03
C ILE A 202 -17.90 -2.07 5.56
N ARG A 203 -19.18 -1.76 5.34
CA ARG A 203 -19.73 -1.30 4.07
C ARG A 203 -20.18 0.14 4.23
N VAL A 204 -19.66 1.04 3.39
CA VAL A 204 -20.09 2.42 3.28
C VAL A 204 -20.94 2.55 2.03
N THR A 205 -22.20 2.95 2.18
CA THR A 205 -23.09 3.25 1.04
C THR A 205 -23.33 4.75 1.00
N GLN A 206 -23.05 5.38 -0.13
CA GLN A 206 -23.17 6.83 -0.32
C GLN A 206 -24.07 7.11 -1.53
N GLN A 207 -25.04 8.00 -1.36
CA GLN A 207 -25.87 8.50 -2.45
C GLN A 207 -25.61 10.00 -2.60
N LEU A 208 -24.85 10.35 -3.62
CA LEU A 208 -24.60 11.74 -4.00
C LEU A 208 -25.77 12.23 -4.85
N THR A 209 -26.50 13.23 -4.36
CA THR A 209 -27.51 13.94 -5.14
C THR A 209 -26.98 15.31 -5.50
N ALA A 210 -26.83 15.59 -6.80
CA ALA A 210 -26.39 16.88 -7.33
C ALA A 210 -27.17 17.19 -8.62
N SER A 211 -27.72 18.41 -8.75
CA SER A 211 -28.43 18.84 -9.97
C SER A 211 -29.50 17.86 -10.49
N LYS A 212 -30.30 17.28 -9.59
CA LYS A 212 -31.33 16.24 -9.86
C LYS A 212 -30.81 14.87 -10.33
N LYS A 213 -29.50 14.66 -10.40
CA LYS A 213 -28.90 13.34 -10.63
C LYS A 213 -28.52 12.73 -9.27
N THR A 214 -28.85 11.47 -9.07
CA THR A 214 -28.38 10.69 -7.93
C THR A 214 -27.43 9.60 -8.43
N THR A 215 -26.22 9.56 -7.88
CA THR A 215 -25.26 8.48 -8.08
C THR A 215 -25.11 7.72 -6.77
N GLU A 216 -25.13 6.39 -6.85
CA GLU A 216 -24.88 5.50 -5.71
C GLU A 216 -23.46 4.93 -5.79
N GLU A 217 -22.79 4.98 -4.66
CA GLU A 217 -21.45 4.45 -4.43
C GLU A 217 -21.49 3.45 -3.27
N VAL A 218 -20.90 2.28 -3.45
CA VAL A 218 -20.78 1.25 -2.41
C VAL A 218 -19.32 0.90 -2.22
N THR A 219 -18.82 1.05 -1.00
CA THR A 219 -17.42 0.79 -0.65
C THR A 219 -17.35 -0.25 0.47
N ASP A 220 -16.72 -1.39 0.18
CA ASP A 220 -16.41 -2.42 1.16
C ASP A 220 -14.93 -2.32 1.57
N VAL A 221 -14.68 -2.14 2.86
CA VAL A 221 -13.34 -1.94 3.41
C VAL A 221 -13.13 -2.75 4.68
N ASN A 222 -11.97 -3.39 4.78
CA ASN A 222 -11.48 -3.95 6.03
C ASN A 222 -10.69 -2.87 6.78
N LEU A 223 -11.17 -2.47 7.94
CA LEU A 223 -10.54 -1.48 8.81
C LEU A 223 -9.12 -1.89 9.23
N GLY A 224 -8.80 -3.19 9.28
CA GLY A 224 -7.45 -3.67 9.53
C GLY A 224 -6.44 -3.37 8.41
N ASP A 225 -6.91 -2.99 7.22
CA ASP A 225 -6.04 -2.62 6.10
C ASP A 225 -5.66 -1.15 6.10
N LEU A 226 -6.46 -0.31 6.75
CA LEU A 226 -6.23 1.12 6.80
C LEU A 226 -5.05 1.47 7.72
N ASP A 227 -4.35 2.53 7.37
CA ASP A 227 -3.23 3.06 8.14
C ASP A 227 -3.72 4.21 9.06
N PRO A 228 -3.57 4.09 10.39
CA PRO A 228 -3.87 5.18 11.33
C PRO A 228 -3.16 6.50 10.99
N GLY A 229 -1.95 6.43 10.42
CA GLY A 229 -1.15 7.58 10.01
C GLY A 229 -1.62 8.22 8.70
N GLU A 230 -2.46 7.54 7.92
CA GLU A 230 -3.04 8.06 6.67
C GLU A 230 -4.52 8.46 6.84
N VAL A 231 -5.00 8.64 8.08
CA VAL A 231 -6.30 9.27 8.36
C VAL A 231 -6.13 10.78 8.26
N LYS A 232 -6.76 11.40 7.24
CA LYS A 232 -6.65 12.82 6.95
C LYS A 232 -8.02 13.49 7.01
N LEU A 233 -8.08 14.61 7.72
CA LEU A 233 -9.20 15.53 7.63
C LEU A 233 -9.02 16.38 6.35
N GLY A 234 -10.05 16.45 5.52
CA GLY A 234 -10.00 17.13 4.23
C GLY A 234 -11.21 18.03 4.00
N VAL A 235 -10.99 19.06 3.19
CA VAL A 235 -12.03 19.92 2.66
C VAL A 235 -11.86 19.99 1.15
N THR A 236 -12.96 19.89 0.39
CA THR A 236 -12.95 20.09 -1.06
C THR A 236 -14.21 20.87 -1.45
N GLY A 237 -14.00 22.13 -1.87
CA GLY A 237 -15.10 23.07 -2.09
C GLY A 237 -15.90 23.30 -0.81
N LYS A 238 -17.14 22.83 -0.80
CA LYS A 238 -18.09 22.96 0.32
C LYS A 238 -18.19 21.69 1.19
N TRP A 239 -17.41 20.66 0.86
CA TRP A 239 -17.48 19.35 1.50
C TRP A 239 -16.36 19.15 2.51
N VAL A 240 -16.74 18.64 3.67
CA VAL A 240 -15.82 18.22 4.73
C VAL A 240 -15.85 16.69 4.78
N PHE A 241 -14.68 16.07 4.84
CA PHE A 241 -14.57 14.61 4.92
C PHE A 241 -13.36 14.18 5.75
N ILE A 242 -13.38 12.93 6.18
CA ILE A 242 -12.15 12.21 6.51
C ILE A 242 -11.85 11.23 5.38
N GLU A 243 -10.58 11.16 5.00
CA GLU A 243 -10.05 10.14 4.09
C GLU A 243 -9.16 9.21 4.88
N ALA A 244 -9.37 7.91 4.75
CA ALA A 244 -8.50 6.89 5.33
C ALA A 244 -7.95 6.01 4.22
N ALA A 245 -6.62 5.89 4.13
CA ALA A 245 -5.96 5.09 3.11
C ALA A 245 -5.42 3.77 3.66
N THR A 246 -5.26 2.79 2.77
CA THR A 246 -4.65 1.49 3.06
C THR A 246 -3.15 1.62 3.35
N ARG A 247 -2.64 0.73 4.20
CA ARG A 247 -1.19 0.56 4.42
C ARG A 247 -0.49 0.27 3.10
N ASN A 248 0.64 0.93 2.87
CA ASN A 248 1.40 0.87 1.61
C ASN A 248 0.59 1.27 0.35
N ARG A 249 -0.58 1.92 0.51
CA ARG A 249 -1.44 2.39 -0.58
C ARG A 249 -1.87 1.29 -1.56
N LEU A 250 -2.10 0.09 -1.02
CA LEU A 250 -2.59 -1.06 -1.78
C LEU A 250 -4.07 -0.89 -2.13
N ASN A 251 -4.47 -1.33 -3.32
CA ASN A 251 -5.86 -1.20 -3.79
C ASN A 251 -6.76 -2.29 -3.17
N TYR A 252 -6.88 -2.34 -1.84
CA TYR A 252 -7.61 -3.40 -1.10
C TYR A 252 -9.05 -3.03 -0.74
N ILE A 253 -9.49 -1.83 -1.13
CA ILE A 253 -10.85 -1.36 -0.88
C ILE A 253 -11.67 -1.64 -2.12
N ARG A 254 -12.74 -2.43 -2.01
CA ARG A 254 -13.65 -2.67 -3.14
C ARG A 254 -14.62 -1.50 -3.21
N HIS A 255 -14.68 -0.85 -4.36
CA HIS A 255 -15.58 0.27 -4.62
C HIS A 255 -16.49 -0.07 -5.80
N ALA A 256 -17.70 0.48 -5.82
CA ALA A 256 -18.59 0.37 -6.96
C ALA A 256 -19.39 1.66 -7.12
N GLU A 257 -19.24 2.32 -8.27
CA GLU A 257 -20.01 3.49 -8.66
C GLU A 257 -21.06 3.09 -9.70
N ALA A 258 -22.34 3.33 -9.42
CA ALA A 258 -23.46 2.95 -10.27
C ALA A 258 -23.40 1.46 -10.70
N GLY A 259 -23.02 0.58 -9.76
CA GLY A 259 -22.88 -0.87 -9.97
C GLY A 259 -21.64 -1.31 -10.74
N LYS A 260 -20.74 -0.40 -11.13
CA LYS A 260 -19.48 -0.73 -11.81
C LYS A 260 -18.36 -0.90 -10.78
N PRO A 261 -17.84 -2.13 -10.58
CA PRO A 261 -16.82 -2.36 -9.56
C PRO A 261 -15.44 -1.83 -9.98
N SER A 262 -14.68 -1.38 -8.99
CA SER A 262 -13.29 -0.98 -9.04
C SER A 262 -12.61 -1.33 -7.70
N ASN A 263 -11.28 -1.20 -7.65
CA ASN A 263 -10.51 -1.33 -6.43
C ASN A 263 -9.77 -0.04 -6.14
N GLU A 264 -9.80 0.42 -4.89
CA GLU A 264 -9.27 1.70 -4.45
C GLU A 264 -8.32 1.54 -3.26
N ARG A 265 -7.54 2.58 -3.00
CA ARG A 265 -6.58 2.65 -1.89
C ARG A 265 -7.08 3.48 -0.71
N SER A 266 -8.21 4.17 -0.84
CA SER A 266 -8.74 5.06 0.20
C SER A 266 -10.26 5.05 0.23
N VAL A 267 -10.83 5.35 1.38
CA VAL A 267 -12.27 5.55 1.57
C VAL A 267 -12.51 6.93 2.19
N ARG A 268 -13.58 7.60 1.77
CA ARG A 268 -14.00 8.90 2.31
C ARG A 268 -15.30 8.79 3.09
N PHE A 269 -15.37 9.47 4.23
CA PHE A 269 -16.59 9.67 4.99
C PHE A 269 -16.87 11.16 5.06
N TYR A 270 -18.01 11.61 4.56
CA TYR A 270 -18.39 13.02 4.57
C TYR A 270 -19.09 13.38 5.89
N PHE A 271 -18.96 14.63 6.32
CA PHE A 271 -19.55 15.13 7.55
C PHE A 271 -20.23 16.47 7.32
N ALA A 272 -21.20 16.78 8.17
CA ALA A 272 -21.95 18.05 8.13
C ALA A 272 -21.06 19.26 8.44
N ASP A 273 -20.03 19.09 9.28
CA ASP A 273 -19.11 20.16 9.66
C ASP A 273 -17.71 19.62 10.01
N LEU A 274 -16.76 20.56 10.10
CA LEU A 274 -15.35 20.28 10.34
C LEU A 274 -15.07 19.66 11.71
N GLU A 275 -15.85 20.02 12.74
CA GLU A 275 -15.63 19.51 14.09
C GLU A 275 -16.10 18.06 14.21
N LYS A 276 -17.21 17.71 13.57
CA LYS A 276 -17.66 16.32 13.47
C LYS A 276 -16.69 15.44 12.69
N ALA A 277 -16.15 15.96 11.58
CA ALA A 277 -15.12 15.25 10.84
C ALA A 277 -13.83 15.07 11.67
N ARG A 278 -13.45 16.06 12.48
CA ARG A 278 -12.31 15.96 13.40
C ARG A 278 -12.52 14.92 14.49
N GLU A 279 -13.70 14.90 15.11
CA GLU A 279 -14.09 13.83 16.03
C GLU A 279 -13.98 12.46 15.33
N GLY A 280 -14.45 12.37 14.08
CA GLY A 280 -14.35 11.15 13.26
C GLY A 280 -12.92 10.73 12.96
N ALA A 281 -12.03 11.67 12.63
CA ALA A 281 -10.61 11.39 12.40
C ALA A 281 -9.95 10.83 13.65
N LEU A 282 -10.23 11.41 14.83
CA LEU A 282 -9.69 10.95 16.11
C LEU A 282 -10.26 9.59 16.53
N VAL A 283 -11.54 9.33 16.25
CA VAL A 283 -12.13 8.00 16.44
C VAL A 283 -11.49 6.97 15.51
N MET A 284 -11.30 7.29 14.23
CA MET A 284 -10.62 6.41 13.28
C MET A 284 -9.19 6.11 13.72
N GLN A 285 -8.42 7.11 14.14
CA GLN A 285 -7.05 6.91 14.64
C GLN A 285 -6.97 5.95 15.84
N LYS A 286 -8.00 5.93 16.71
CA LYS A 286 -8.11 4.96 17.81
C LYS A 286 -8.65 3.60 17.36
N LEU A 287 -9.57 3.60 16.41
CA LEU A 287 -10.25 2.40 15.90
C LEU A 287 -9.32 1.51 15.08
N LEU A 288 -8.53 2.09 14.18
CA LEU A 288 -7.73 1.35 13.22
C LEU A 288 -6.68 0.42 13.87
N PRO A 289 -5.93 0.82 14.92
CA PRO A 289 -5.03 -0.10 15.62
C PRO A 289 -5.74 -1.31 16.24
N LEU A 290 -6.95 -1.10 16.80
CA LEU A 290 -7.76 -2.19 17.36
C LEU A 290 -8.28 -3.12 16.27
N ALA A 291 -8.70 -2.57 15.13
CA ALA A 291 -9.12 -3.35 13.97
C ALA A 291 -7.96 -4.18 13.40
N GLN A 292 -6.76 -3.61 13.31
CA GLN A 292 -5.54 -4.32 12.91
C GLN A 292 -5.21 -5.47 13.85
N GLN A 293 -5.30 -5.24 15.17
CA GLN A 293 -5.13 -6.31 16.16
C GLN A 293 -6.17 -7.41 15.96
N LYS A 294 -7.45 -7.03 15.84
CA LYS A 294 -8.54 -8.01 15.67
C LYS A 294 -8.39 -8.81 14.38
N GLN A 295 -7.96 -8.18 13.29
CA GLN A 295 -7.68 -8.86 12.03
C GLN A 295 -6.56 -9.90 12.15
N LYS A 296 -5.52 -9.63 12.96
CA LYS A 296 -4.47 -10.61 13.25
C LYS A 296 -5.01 -11.79 14.07
N GLU A 297 -5.85 -11.53 15.06
CA GLU A 297 -6.47 -12.57 15.90
C GLU A 297 -7.41 -13.50 15.10
N MET A 298 -8.03 -12.97 14.03
CA MET A 298 -8.90 -13.73 13.14
C MET A 298 -8.14 -14.50 12.05
N ALA A 299 -6.80 -14.42 12.00
CA ALA A 299 -6.02 -15.16 11.03
C ALA A 299 -6.33 -16.67 11.16
N PRO A 300 -6.69 -17.35 10.07
CA PRO A 300 -6.98 -18.77 10.13
C PRO A 300 -5.72 -19.54 10.53
N VAL A 301 -5.91 -20.61 11.31
CA VAL A 301 -4.83 -21.53 11.67
C VAL A 301 -4.65 -22.53 10.53
N TYR A 302 -3.44 -22.59 9.98
CA TYR A 302 -3.06 -23.52 8.93
C TYR A 302 -2.31 -24.69 9.56
N ARG A 303 -2.91 -25.89 9.50
CA ARG A 303 -2.39 -27.06 10.23
C ARG A 303 -1.30 -27.81 9.47
N SER A 304 -1.30 -27.72 8.16
CA SER A 304 -0.37 -28.44 7.27
C SER A 304 -0.28 -27.77 5.89
N SER A 305 0.67 -28.24 5.07
CA SER A 305 0.71 -27.93 3.64
C SER A 305 -0.58 -28.32 2.93
N ASP A 306 -1.14 -29.49 3.24
CA ASP A 306 -2.39 -29.96 2.64
C ASP A 306 -3.57 -29.03 2.97
N ASP A 307 -3.69 -28.57 4.22
CA ASP A 307 -4.71 -27.59 4.63
C ASP A 307 -4.54 -26.26 3.88
N THR A 308 -3.29 -25.79 3.74
CA THR A 308 -2.98 -24.59 2.94
C THR A 308 -3.41 -24.77 1.48
N GLN A 309 -3.10 -25.92 0.90
CA GLN A 309 -3.45 -26.21 -0.48
C GLN A 309 -4.95 -26.31 -0.69
N GLN A 310 -5.69 -26.97 0.20
CA GLN A 310 -7.15 -27.05 0.12
C GLN A 310 -7.79 -25.66 0.18
N ARG A 311 -7.21 -24.71 0.93
CA ARG A 311 -7.70 -23.32 0.97
C ARG A 311 -7.42 -22.58 -0.32
N VAL A 312 -6.27 -22.80 -0.97
CA VAL A 312 -5.97 -22.24 -2.30
C VAL A 312 -6.94 -22.81 -3.35
N VAL A 313 -7.22 -24.11 -3.30
CA VAL A 313 -8.22 -24.75 -4.16
C VAL A 313 -9.60 -24.13 -3.91
N ALA A 314 -10.00 -23.96 -2.65
CA ALA A 314 -11.28 -23.35 -2.29
C ALA A 314 -11.38 -21.86 -2.68
N ALA A 315 -10.25 -21.15 -2.74
CA ALA A 315 -10.15 -19.78 -3.23
C ALA A 315 -10.20 -19.71 -4.76
N THR A 316 -9.74 -20.75 -5.46
CA THR A 316 -9.70 -20.83 -6.93
C THR A 316 -11.09 -21.17 -7.47
N LYS A 317 -11.96 -20.16 -7.56
CA LYS A 317 -13.32 -20.25 -8.07
C LYS A 317 -13.52 -19.36 -9.30
N ALA A 318 -14.68 -19.53 -9.95
CA ALA A 318 -15.07 -18.64 -11.04
C ALA A 318 -15.26 -17.20 -10.52
N VAL A 319 -14.66 -16.22 -11.21
CA VAL A 319 -14.76 -14.80 -10.87
C VAL A 319 -14.62 -13.95 -12.12
N GLY A 320 -15.43 -12.90 -12.26
CA GLY A 320 -15.25 -11.90 -13.32
C GLY A 320 -15.35 -12.44 -14.76
N GLY A 321 -16.02 -13.57 -14.99
CA GLY A 321 -16.08 -14.24 -16.30
C GLY A 321 -14.90 -15.19 -16.58
N VAL A 322 -14.03 -15.42 -15.59
CA VAL A 322 -12.94 -16.38 -15.62
C VAL A 322 -13.33 -17.59 -14.79
N GLU A 323 -13.40 -18.76 -15.41
CA GLU A 323 -13.53 -20.04 -14.69
C GLU A 323 -12.14 -20.59 -14.37
N GLN A 324 -11.92 -21.02 -13.13
CA GLN A 324 -10.61 -21.49 -12.68
C GLN A 324 -10.76 -22.75 -11.84
N SER A 325 -9.77 -23.65 -11.93
CA SER A 325 -9.64 -24.79 -11.01
C SER A 325 -8.17 -25.13 -10.79
N LEU A 326 -7.83 -25.59 -9.59
CA LEU A 326 -6.46 -25.94 -9.22
C LEU A 326 -6.41 -27.38 -8.70
N LYS A 327 -5.53 -28.20 -9.26
CA LYS A 327 -5.30 -29.58 -8.79
C LYS A 327 -4.36 -29.57 -7.57
N PRO A 328 -4.71 -30.22 -6.44
CA PRO A 328 -3.79 -30.30 -5.31
C PRO A 328 -2.55 -31.15 -5.65
N GLY A 329 -1.48 -31.03 -4.86
CA GLY A 329 -0.13 -31.58 -5.06
C GLY A 329 0.97 -30.52 -5.18
N CYS A 330 2.23 -30.89 -4.84
CA CYS A 330 3.41 -30.05 -5.08
C CYS A 330 3.62 -29.80 -6.58
N GLN A 331 3.37 -30.80 -7.42
CA GLN A 331 3.14 -30.60 -8.85
C GLN A 331 1.66 -30.33 -9.07
N THR A 332 1.35 -29.18 -9.65
CA THR A 332 -0.01 -28.66 -9.72
C THR A 332 -0.35 -28.20 -11.13
N VAL A 333 -1.65 -28.20 -11.41
CA VAL A 333 -2.21 -27.69 -12.66
C VAL A 333 -3.28 -26.69 -12.31
N LEU A 334 -3.08 -25.44 -12.72
CA LEU A 334 -4.11 -24.40 -12.73
C LEU A 334 -4.75 -24.39 -14.11
N THR A 335 -6.04 -24.65 -14.20
CA THR A 335 -6.82 -24.56 -15.43
C THR A 335 -7.61 -23.27 -15.39
N VAL A 336 -7.46 -22.43 -16.42
CA VAL A 336 -8.16 -21.15 -16.57
C VAL A 336 -8.93 -21.16 -17.88
N THR A 337 -10.23 -20.93 -17.82
CA THR A 337 -11.09 -20.73 -19.00
C THR A 337 -11.62 -19.31 -19.00
N GLU A 338 -11.27 -18.54 -20.02
CA GLU A 338 -11.71 -17.16 -20.19
C GLU A 338 -12.22 -16.97 -21.62
N ALA A 339 -13.43 -16.40 -21.77
CA ALA A 339 -14.09 -16.23 -23.07
C ALA A 339 -14.10 -17.52 -23.93
N GLY A 340 -14.32 -18.67 -23.30
CA GLY A 340 -14.35 -19.99 -23.94
C GLY A 340 -12.99 -20.58 -24.33
N LYS A 341 -11.87 -19.91 -23.99
CA LYS A 341 -10.51 -20.41 -24.24
C LYS A 341 -9.91 -20.97 -22.97
N THR A 342 -9.59 -22.27 -22.98
CA THR A 342 -8.93 -22.96 -21.86
C THR A 342 -7.41 -22.94 -22.01
N THR A 343 -6.73 -22.51 -20.94
CA THR A 343 -5.28 -22.58 -20.78
C THR A 343 -4.97 -23.35 -19.50
N GLU A 344 -4.06 -24.33 -19.58
CA GLU A 344 -3.52 -25.01 -18.40
C GLU A 344 -2.12 -24.48 -18.10
N TYR A 345 -1.89 -24.13 -16.83
CA TYR A 345 -0.58 -23.80 -16.28
C TYR A 345 -0.10 -24.96 -15.44
N ARG A 346 0.97 -25.63 -15.86
CA ARG A 346 1.58 -26.73 -15.11
C ARG A 346 2.85 -26.25 -14.45
N PHE A 347 2.94 -26.40 -13.13
CA PHE A 347 4.09 -25.95 -12.38
C PHE A 347 4.28 -26.82 -11.13
N ASP A 348 5.41 -26.62 -10.47
CA ASP A 348 5.69 -27.25 -9.20
C ASP A 348 5.97 -26.15 -8.15
N TRP A 349 5.24 -26.18 -7.04
CA TRP A 349 5.33 -25.21 -5.95
C TRP A 349 6.76 -25.02 -5.48
N ALA A 350 7.57 -26.08 -5.47
CA ALA A 350 8.96 -26.00 -5.03
C ALA A 350 9.87 -25.18 -5.97
N ASN A 351 9.43 -24.86 -7.18
CA ASN A 351 10.12 -23.95 -8.10
C ASN A 351 9.79 -22.48 -7.84
N LEU A 352 8.69 -22.18 -7.17
CA LEU A 352 8.29 -20.80 -6.90
C LEU A 352 9.23 -20.15 -5.88
N ASN A 353 9.28 -18.83 -5.92
CA ASN A 353 9.93 -18.02 -4.90
C ASN A 353 8.97 -17.91 -3.70
N GLU A 354 9.40 -18.35 -2.51
CA GLU A 354 8.56 -18.28 -1.31
C GLU A 354 8.19 -16.84 -0.91
N LYS A 355 8.99 -15.86 -1.34
CA LYS A 355 8.70 -14.41 -1.19
C LYS A 355 8.03 -13.80 -2.42
N GLY A 356 7.88 -14.58 -3.49
CA GLY A 356 7.23 -14.19 -4.73
C GLY A 356 5.72 -14.40 -4.73
N VAL A 357 5.16 -14.92 -3.63
CA VAL A 357 3.71 -15.03 -3.45
C VAL A 357 3.20 -13.73 -2.85
N LYS A 358 2.32 -13.02 -3.55
CA LYS A 358 1.75 -11.76 -3.08
C LYS A 358 0.30 -11.59 -3.52
N THR A 359 -0.39 -10.68 -2.87
CA THR A 359 -1.74 -10.28 -3.24
C THR A 359 -1.68 -9.02 -4.08
N ASN A 360 -2.55 -8.92 -5.08
CA ASN A 360 -2.65 -7.77 -5.96
C ASN A 360 -4.12 -7.46 -6.28
N ALA A 361 -4.40 -6.22 -6.68
CA ALA A 361 -5.67 -5.86 -7.29
C ALA A 361 -5.53 -5.95 -8.82
N SER A 362 -6.34 -6.80 -9.46
CA SER A 362 -6.29 -7.05 -10.90
C SER A 362 -7.59 -6.51 -11.53
N GLY A 363 -7.57 -5.23 -11.93
CA GLY A 363 -8.75 -4.56 -12.47
C GLY A 363 -9.92 -4.53 -11.47
N LYS A 364 -10.94 -5.36 -11.73
CA LYS A 364 -12.19 -5.47 -10.94
C LYS A 364 -12.14 -6.57 -9.87
N THR A 365 -11.10 -7.37 -9.86
CA THR A 365 -10.93 -8.53 -8.97
C THR A 365 -9.64 -8.37 -8.16
N PHE A 366 -9.41 -9.31 -7.24
CA PHE A 366 -8.11 -9.47 -6.60
C PHE A 366 -7.40 -10.68 -7.21
N ALA A 367 -6.09 -10.73 -7.06
CA ALA A 367 -5.28 -11.83 -7.55
C ALA A 367 -4.27 -12.27 -6.49
N LEU A 368 -4.05 -13.58 -6.42
CA LEU A 368 -2.90 -14.19 -5.78
C LEU A 368 -1.85 -14.43 -6.86
N GLU A 369 -0.81 -13.61 -6.87
CA GLU A 369 0.29 -13.70 -7.82
C GLU A 369 1.32 -14.73 -7.32
N LEU A 370 1.71 -15.64 -8.21
CA LEU A 370 2.67 -16.70 -7.95
C LEU A 370 3.87 -16.52 -8.89
N ALA A 371 4.99 -16.03 -8.35
CA ALA A 371 6.19 -15.77 -9.13
C ALA A 371 7.31 -16.81 -8.89
N MET A 372 7.99 -17.17 -9.97
CA MET A 372 9.27 -17.89 -9.96
C MET A 372 10.39 -16.95 -9.47
N PRO A 373 11.55 -17.50 -9.04
CA PRO A 373 12.76 -16.69 -8.83
C PRO A 373 13.13 -15.89 -10.08
N THR A 374 13.82 -14.76 -9.87
CA THR A 374 14.16 -13.81 -10.93
C THR A 374 14.73 -14.49 -12.18
N ASN A 375 14.22 -14.12 -13.35
CA ASN A 375 14.59 -14.64 -14.68
C ASN A 375 14.27 -16.12 -14.97
N GLN A 376 13.63 -16.85 -14.04
CA GLN A 376 13.23 -18.24 -14.29
C GLN A 376 11.82 -18.31 -14.88
N LYS A 377 11.67 -19.11 -15.94
CA LYS A 377 10.37 -19.39 -16.57
C LYS A 377 10.15 -20.89 -16.55
N TYR A 378 9.54 -21.39 -15.48
CA TYR A 378 9.33 -22.82 -15.23
C TYR A 378 7.85 -23.20 -15.13
N ILE A 379 6.94 -22.27 -15.42
CA ILE A 379 5.50 -22.56 -15.51
C ILE A 379 5.20 -22.89 -16.96
N GLU A 380 4.81 -24.13 -17.23
CA GLU A 380 4.42 -24.56 -18.57
C GLU A 380 3.03 -24.04 -18.90
N VAL A 381 2.86 -23.48 -20.10
CA VAL A 381 1.58 -23.02 -20.64
C VAL A 381 1.12 -24.00 -21.71
N TRP A 382 -0.06 -24.58 -21.53
CA TRP A 382 -0.66 -25.54 -22.44
C TRP A 382 -2.00 -25.02 -22.96
N ARG A 383 -2.25 -25.20 -24.25
CA ARG A 383 -3.53 -24.90 -24.90
C ARG A 383 -3.88 -26.03 -25.84
N ASN A 384 -5.13 -26.49 -25.80
CA ASN A 384 -5.63 -27.59 -26.65
C ASN A 384 -4.74 -28.84 -26.60
N GLY A 385 -4.23 -29.19 -25.41
CA GLY A 385 -3.35 -30.35 -25.20
C GLY A 385 -1.91 -30.19 -25.73
N GLN A 386 -1.54 -29.02 -26.26
CA GLN A 386 -0.19 -28.74 -26.75
C GLN A 386 0.51 -27.68 -25.89
N LYS A 387 1.76 -27.96 -25.50
CA LYS A 387 2.64 -27.00 -24.82
C LYS A 387 2.94 -25.84 -25.77
N GLN A 388 2.79 -24.62 -25.29
CA GLN A 388 2.94 -23.38 -26.07
C GLN A 388 4.20 -22.61 -25.67
N SER A 389 4.43 -22.48 -24.36
CA SER A 389 5.51 -21.64 -23.84
C SER A 389 5.81 -21.95 -22.37
N TYR A 390 6.84 -21.29 -21.85
CA TYR A 390 7.07 -21.15 -20.42
C TYR A 390 6.91 -19.71 -19.94
N VAL A 391 6.32 -19.52 -18.76
CA VAL A 391 6.19 -18.23 -18.07
C VAL A 391 6.82 -18.28 -16.67
N GLY A 392 7.13 -17.11 -16.12
CA GLY A 392 7.72 -16.96 -14.78
C GLY A 392 6.70 -16.60 -13.70
N GLU A 393 5.46 -16.31 -14.08
CA GLU A 393 4.45 -15.78 -13.19
C GLU A 393 3.06 -16.21 -13.67
N ILE A 394 2.15 -16.44 -12.72
CA ILE A 394 0.72 -16.67 -12.94
C ILE A 394 -0.10 -15.97 -11.84
N GLU A 395 -1.37 -15.69 -12.15
CA GLU A 395 -2.33 -15.14 -11.20
C GLU A 395 -3.49 -16.12 -10.98
N ILE A 396 -3.92 -16.26 -9.73
CA ILE A 396 -5.21 -16.87 -9.37
C ILE A 396 -6.16 -15.74 -8.99
N GLN A 397 -7.19 -15.49 -9.79
CA GLN A 397 -8.15 -14.42 -9.50
C GLN A 397 -9.15 -14.84 -8.42
N VAL A 398 -9.52 -13.90 -7.55
CA VAL A 398 -10.55 -14.06 -6.52
C VAL A 398 -11.43 -12.82 -6.41
N GLU A 399 -12.64 -13.00 -5.87
CA GLU A 399 -13.61 -11.91 -5.76
C GLU A 399 -13.35 -10.98 -4.56
N ASP A 400 -12.89 -11.53 -3.43
CA ASP A 400 -12.68 -10.80 -2.18
C ASP A 400 -11.26 -11.05 -1.69
N ILE A 401 -10.53 -9.97 -1.40
CA ILE A 401 -9.18 -10.00 -0.82
C ILE A 401 -9.14 -10.81 0.48
N GLU A 402 -10.22 -10.83 1.26
CA GLU A 402 -10.30 -11.64 2.50
C GLU A 402 -10.08 -13.14 2.24
N THR A 403 -10.44 -13.62 1.03
CA THR A 403 -10.28 -15.02 0.64
C THR A 403 -8.81 -15.44 0.56
N ILE A 404 -7.93 -14.50 0.18
CA ILE A 404 -6.51 -14.79 -0.08
C ILE A 404 -5.54 -14.05 0.84
N ARG A 405 -6.04 -13.15 1.70
CA ARG A 405 -5.24 -12.28 2.58
C ARG A 405 -4.11 -12.98 3.30
N TYR A 406 -4.38 -14.16 3.84
CA TYR A 406 -3.44 -14.91 4.68
C TYR A 406 -2.69 -16.01 3.91
N LEU A 407 -3.01 -16.22 2.62
CA LEU A 407 -2.39 -17.28 1.83
C LEU A 407 -0.91 -17.01 1.50
N PRO A 408 -0.44 -15.77 1.24
CA PRO A 408 0.97 -15.54 0.91
C PRO A 408 1.98 -16.12 1.92
N ASP A 409 1.80 -15.85 3.22
CA ASP A 409 2.70 -16.35 4.27
C ASP A 409 2.71 -17.89 4.34
N GLN A 410 1.54 -18.50 4.17
CA GLN A 410 1.36 -19.94 4.31
C GLN A 410 1.83 -20.69 3.07
N LEU A 411 1.59 -20.13 1.90
CA LEU A 411 2.15 -20.61 0.64
C LEU A 411 3.67 -20.55 0.65
N GLY A 412 4.27 -19.50 1.23
CA GLY A 412 5.72 -19.45 1.41
C GLY A 412 6.25 -20.67 2.18
N LYS A 413 5.60 -21.05 3.28
CA LYS A 413 5.95 -22.26 4.06
C LYS A 413 5.71 -23.55 3.27
N MET A 414 4.58 -23.64 2.58
CA MET A 414 4.24 -24.80 1.73
C MET A 414 5.25 -24.99 0.59
N ILE A 415 5.71 -23.91 -0.03
CA ILE A 415 6.74 -23.92 -1.08
C ILE A 415 8.04 -24.52 -0.54
N LEU A 416 8.49 -24.11 0.64
CA LEU A 416 9.68 -24.66 1.30
C LEU A 416 9.52 -26.16 1.58
N GLN A 417 8.38 -26.58 2.10
CA GLN A 417 8.11 -28.00 2.37
C GLN A 417 8.08 -28.84 1.09
N CYS A 418 7.45 -28.34 0.01
CA CYS A 418 7.52 -29.01 -1.29
C CYS A 418 8.97 -29.13 -1.77
N ARG A 419 9.82 -28.14 -1.50
CA ARG A 419 11.22 -28.10 -1.93
C ARG A 419 12.05 -29.15 -1.20
N GLU A 420 11.84 -29.29 0.11
CA GLU A 420 12.43 -30.34 0.94
C GLU A 420 11.98 -31.74 0.49
N ASN A 421 10.67 -31.90 0.22
CA ASN A 421 10.10 -33.19 -0.19
C ASN A 421 10.50 -33.63 -1.60
N ARG A 422 10.84 -32.70 -2.50
CA ARG A 422 11.19 -33.03 -3.90
C ARG A 422 12.39 -33.97 -4.01
N LYS A 423 13.23 -34.09 -2.96
CA LYS A 423 14.43 -34.96 -2.92
C LYS A 423 15.14 -34.99 -4.28
N LEU A 424 15.65 -33.83 -4.73
CA LEU A 424 16.51 -33.80 -5.91
C LEU A 424 17.82 -34.59 -5.71
N GLY A 425 18.10 -35.00 -4.47
CA GLY A 425 19.04 -36.04 -4.09
C GLY A 425 20.49 -35.69 -4.40
N ILE A 426 21.36 -35.78 -3.39
CA ILE A 426 22.76 -36.07 -3.68
C ILE A 426 22.75 -37.45 -4.32
N LEU A 427 23.10 -37.54 -5.60
CA LEU A 427 23.33 -38.81 -6.25
C LEU A 427 24.54 -39.42 -5.55
N THR A 428 24.30 -40.41 -4.72
CA THR A 428 25.36 -41.13 -4.02
C THR A 428 26.09 -42.05 -5.01
N GLY A 429 27.38 -42.26 -4.78
CA GLY A 429 28.20 -43.13 -5.62
C GLY A 429 29.20 -42.39 -6.52
N SER A 430 29.86 -43.16 -7.38
CA SER A 430 30.90 -42.69 -8.28
C SER A 430 30.35 -41.78 -9.39
N THR A 431 31.22 -41.04 -10.07
CA THR A 431 30.87 -40.30 -11.29
C THR A 431 30.16 -41.19 -12.31
N ASP A 432 30.54 -42.47 -12.40
CA ASP A 432 29.91 -43.44 -13.30
C ASP A 432 28.45 -43.71 -12.94
N ALA A 433 28.14 -43.87 -11.65
CA ALA A 433 26.77 -44.03 -11.20
C ALA A 433 25.91 -42.80 -11.55
N LYS A 434 26.49 -41.59 -11.42
CA LYS A 434 25.83 -40.34 -11.79
C LYS A 434 25.56 -40.24 -13.29
N LEU A 435 26.51 -40.66 -14.14
CA LEU A 435 26.35 -40.67 -15.59
C LEU A 435 25.31 -41.71 -16.04
N THR A 436 25.28 -42.89 -15.42
CA THR A 436 24.21 -43.88 -15.65
C THR A 436 22.84 -43.33 -15.28
N PHE A 437 22.74 -42.61 -14.15
CA PHE A 437 21.51 -41.93 -13.78
C PHE A 437 21.09 -40.88 -14.83
N ILE A 438 22.00 -40.00 -15.25
CA ILE A 438 21.73 -39.00 -16.28
C ILE A 438 21.23 -39.67 -17.56
N ALA A 439 21.95 -40.70 -18.05
CA ALA A 439 21.56 -41.44 -19.25
C ALA A 439 20.16 -42.07 -19.12
N SER A 440 19.80 -42.59 -17.94
CA SER A 440 18.46 -43.15 -17.67
C SER A 440 17.32 -42.14 -17.72
N LYS A 441 17.64 -40.84 -17.63
CA LYS A 441 16.68 -39.73 -17.69
C LYS A 441 16.58 -39.11 -19.07
N LEU A 442 17.46 -39.47 -20.00
CA LEU A 442 17.36 -39.04 -21.38
C LEU A 442 16.25 -39.83 -22.07
N ALA A 443 15.25 -39.09 -22.57
CA ALA A 443 14.16 -39.64 -23.36
C ALA A 443 14.04 -38.84 -24.67
N ALA A 444 13.24 -39.35 -25.61
CA ALA A 444 12.82 -38.56 -26.75
C ALA A 444 12.02 -37.33 -26.26
N VAL A 445 12.35 -36.15 -26.79
CA VAL A 445 11.71 -34.88 -26.42
C VAL A 445 11.01 -34.29 -27.63
N GLN A 446 9.78 -33.82 -27.45
CA GLN A 446 9.08 -33.03 -28.46
C GLN A 446 9.37 -31.54 -28.26
N THR A 447 9.86 -30.89 -29.31
CA THR A 447 10.20 -29.46 -29.38
C THR A 447 9.55 -28.86 -30.63
N GLY A 448 8.41 -28.19 -30.48
CA GLY A 448 7.59 -27.73 -31.59
C GLY A 448 7.12 -28.88 -32.49
N ARG A 449 7.64 -28.92 -33.73
CA ARG A 449 7.36 -29.99 -34.71
C ARG A 449 8.45 -31.05 -34.78
N SER A 450 9.51 -30.89 -33.99
CA SER A 450 10.69 -31.75 -34.02
C SER A 450 10.67 -32.73 -32.87
N THR A 451 11.13 -33.95 -33.14
CA THR A 451 11.46 -34.94 -32.11
C THR A 451 12.98 -34.99 -31.97
N VAL A 452 13.48 -34.83 -30.74
CA VAL A 452 14.90 -34.93 -30.40
C VAL A 452 15.11 -36.23 -29.61
N THR A 453 15.86 -37.18 -30.16
CA THR A 453 16.38 -38.33 -29.40
C THR A 453 17.79 -38.05 -28.93
N GLN A 454 18.12 -38.45 -27.70
CA GLN A 454 19.37 -38.06 -27.03
C GLN A 454 19.99 -39.27 -26.35
N GLN A 455 21.32 -39.37 -26.42
CA GLN A 455 22.08 -40.45 -25.79
C GLN A 455 23.36 -39.89 -25.17
N LEU A 456 23.74 -40.43 -24.01
CA LEU A 456 24.97 -40.10 -23.32
C LEU A 456 25.77 -41.38 -23.09
N ASP A 457 26.93 -41.48 -23.75
CA ASP A 457 27.86 -42.60 -23.64
C ASP A 457 29.15 -42.17 -22.94
N LYS A 458 29.72 -43.08 -22.16
CA LYS A 458 31.04 -42.85 -21.54
C LYS A 458 32.14 -43.16 -22.54
N ALA A 459 33.05 -42.20 -22.74
CA ALA A 459 34.23 -42.36 -23.62
C ALA A 459 35.53 -42.67 -22.83
N GLY A 460 35.45 -42.72 -21.50
CA GLY A 460 36.57 -43.07 -20.60
C GLY A 460 36.86 -41.97 -19.58
N GLY A 461 37.14 -42.35 -18.32
CA GLY A 461 37.35 -41.37 -17.24
C GLY A 461 36.19 -40.38 -17.10
N CYS A 462 36.50 -39.09 -17.21
CA CYS A 462 35.54 -37.98 -17.18
C CYS A 462 35.10 -37.49 -18.57
N THR A 463 35.48 -38.21 -19.64
CA THR A 463 35.10 -37.87 -21.01
C THR A 463 33.78 -38.54 -21.37
N VAL A 464 32.86 -37.75 -21.91
CA VAL A 464 31.54 -38.20 -22.36
C VAL A 464 31.35 -37.90 -23.83
N LYS A 465 30.57 -38.75 -24.48
CA LYS A 465 30.04 -38.56 -25.83
C LYS A 465 28.53 -38.38 -25.72
N PHE A 466 28.02 -37.23 -26.17
CA PHE A 466 26.60 -36.92 -26.17
C PHE A 466 26.10 -36.81 -27.61
N THR A 467 25.06 -37.55 -27.95
CA THR A 467 24.50 -37.60 -29.31
C THR A 467 23.07 -37.10 -29.29
N GLN A 468 22.71 -36.24 -30.24
CA GLN A 468 21.36 -35.72 -30.44
C GLN A 468 20.93 -35.93 -31.89
N ASN A 469 19.81 -36.62 -32.09
CA ASN A 469 19.17 -36.73 -33.40
C ASN A 469 17.88 -35.93 -33.40
N THR A 470 17.83 -34.87 -34.21
CA THR A 470 16.66 -34.00 -34.33
C THR A 470 15.95 -34.28 -35.65
N ASN A 471 14.68 -34.69 -35.60
CA ASN A 471 13.86 -34.94 -36.77
C ASN A 471 12.66 -33.99 -36.78
N ASP A 472 12.58 -33.10 -37.77
CA ASP A 472 11.50 -32.12 -37.96
C ASP A 472 10.34 -32.61 -38.87
N GLY A 473 10.36 -33.90 -39.22
CA GLY A 473 9.44 -34.55 -40.16
C GLY A 473 9.84 -34.39 -41.64
N LYS A 474 10.81 -33.53 -41.96
CA LYS A 474 11.35 -33.34 -43.32
C LYS A 474 12.83 -33.73 -43.42
N LYS A 475 13.60 -33.46 -42.37
CA LYS A 475 15.04 -33.67 -42.28
C LYS A 475 15.39 -34.18 -40.89
N ALA A 476 16.27 -35.19 -40.86
CA ALA A 476 16.96 -35.59 -39.65
C ALA A 476 18.34 -34.93 -39.63
N THR A 477 18.71 -34.35 -38.49
CA THR A 477 20.05 -33.83 -38.22
C THR A 477 20.64 -34.61 -37.07
N ASP A 478 21.83 -35.14 -37.27
CA ASP A 478 22.60 -35.83 -36.23
C ASP A 478 23.71 -34.91 -35.73
N GLU A 479 23.75 -34.64 -34.44
CA GLU A 479 24.79 -33.85 -33.77
C GLU A 479 25.44 -34.68 -32.67
N GLN A 480 26.76 -34.74 -32.66
CA GLN A 480 27.53 -35.46 -31.65
C GLN A 480 28.53 -34.51 -30.99
N PHE A 481 28.61 -34.57 -29.66
CA PHE A 481 29.50 -33.77 -28.84
C PHE A 481 30.43 -34.68 -28.04
N GLU A 482 31.72 -34.38 -28.01
CA GLU A 482 32.71 -35.07 -27.17
C GLU A 482 33.42 -34.04 -26.29
N PHE A 483 33.36 -34.22 -24.98
CA PHE A 483 33.94 -33.29 -24.01
C PHE A 483 34.29 -33.95 -22.67
N SER A 484 35.22 -33.34 -21.95
CA SER A 484 35.54 -33.71 -20.57
C SER A 484 34.63 -32.95 -19.61
N LEU A 485 33.99 -33.66 -18.68
CA LEU A 485 33.19 -33.05 -17.62
C LEU A 485 34.00 -32.10 -16.74
N GLY A 486 35.32 -32.29 -16.63
CA GLY A 486 36.19 -31.39 -15.85
C GLY A 486 36.32 -29.98 -16.44
N GLU A 487 36.06 -29.81 -17.74
CA GLU A 487 36.10 -28.52 -18.45
C GLU A 487 34.80 -27.72 -18.31
N ILE A 488 33.71 -28.40 -17.93
CA ILE A 488 32.41 -27.77 -17.67
C ILE A 488 32.47 -27.04 -16.33
N ASP A 489 31.86 -25.86 -16.27
CA ASP A 489 31.66 -25.16 -15.02
C ASP A 489 30.36 -25.63 -14.36
N PRO A 490 30.42 -26.27 -13.17
CA PRO A 490 29.23 -26.74 -12.49
C PRO A 490 28.29 -25.61 -12.09
N SER A 491 28.79 -24.38 -11.92
CA SER A 491 27.93 -23.22 -11.65
C SER A 491 27.19 -22.73 -12.91
N ALA A 492 27.68 -23.10 -14.09
CA ALA A 492 27.07 -22.81 -15.39
C ALA A 492 26.29 -24.01 -15.96
N VAL A 493 25.99 -25.02 -15.13
CA VAL A 493 25.03 -26.08 -15.44
C VAL A 493 23.64 -25.59 -15.07
N GLU A 494 22.94 -25.03 -16.05
CA GLU A 494 21.68 -24.30 -15.83
C GLU A 494 20.51 -24.97 -16.55
N LEU A 495 19.33 -24.96 -15.92
CA LEU A 495 18.08 -25.31 -16.60
C LEU A 495 17.52 -24.03 -17.22
N ASN A 496 17.32 -24.04 -18.53
CA ASN A 496 16.83 -22.90 -19.29
C ASN A 496 15.55 -23.28 -20.03
N THR A 497 14.77 -22.26 -20.39
CA THR A 497 13.57 -22.42 -21.24
C THR A 497 13.57 -21.39 -22.37
N SER A 498 13.12 -21.80 -23.55
CA SER A 498 13.02 -20.95 -24.74
C SER A 498 11.87 -21.41 -25.61
N GLY A 499 10.86 -20.56 -25.83
CA GLY A 499 9.64 -20.98 -26.50
C GLY A 499 8.95 -22.09 -25.70
N ASP A 500 8.71 -23.23 -26.33
CA ASP A 500 8.17 -24.47 -25.74
C ASP A 500 9.27 -25.48 -25.34
N GLU A 501 10.53 -25.10 -25.44
CA GLU A 501 11.67 -25.96 -25.11
C GLU A 501 12.14 -25.73 -23.66
N ALA A 502 12.47 -26.82 -22.98
CA ALA A 502 13.25 -26.80 -21.74
C ALA A 502 14.52 -27.62 -21.96
N TYR A 503 15.66 -27.11 -21.49
CA TYR A 503 16.94 -27.78 -21.69
C TYR A 503 17.93 -27.46 -20.56
N VAL A 504 18.77 -28.43 -20.22
CA VAL A 504 19.95 -28.23 -19.36
C VAL A 504 21.10 -27.81 -20.25
N GLN A 505 21.66 -26.64 -19.99
CA GLN A 505 22.83 -26.13 -20.69
C GLN A 505 24.09 -26.44 -19.89
N LEU A 506 25.05 -27.08 -20.53
CA LEU A 506 26.39 -27.32 -19.99
C LEU A 506 27.33 -26.32 -20.66
N THR A 507 28.03 -25.49 -19.89
CA THR A 507 28.95 -24.46 -20.42
C THR A 507 30.36 -24.65 -19.88
N THR A 508 31.38 -24.46 -20.72
CA THR A 508 32.78 -24.54 -20.33
C THR A 508 33.19 -23.39 -19.39
N ARG A 509 34.17 -23.62 -18.49
CA ARG A 509 34.53 -22.71 -17.39
C ARG A 509 34.97 -21.31 -17.79
N THR A 510 35.61 -21.18 -18.95
CA THR A 510 36.05 -19.89 -19.50
C THR A 510 35.26 -19.49 -20.73
N LYS A 511 34.15 -20.19 -21.02
CA LYS A 511 33.38 -20.10 -22.27
C LYS A 511 34.24 -20.35 -23.52
N GLU A 512 35.41 -20.98 -23.35
CA GLU A 512 36.27 -21.42 -24.44
C GLU A 512 35.60 -22.55 -25.23
N LYS A 513 35.84 -22.55 -26.55
CA LYS A 513 35.32 -23.56 -27.46
C LYS A 513 36.19 -24.83 -27.39
N SER A 514 35.99 -25.66 -26.37
CA SER A 514 36.72 -26.92 -26.17
C SER A 514 35.90 -28.18 -26.45
N ILE A 515 34.58 -28.06 -26.65
CA ILE A 515 33.70 -29.19 -26.94
C ILE A 515 33.80 -29.53 -28.42
N LYS A 516 34.28 -30.73 -28.74
CA LYS A 516 34.32 -31.24 -30.12
C LYS A 516 32.89 -31.50 -30.57
N ALA A 517 32.50 -30.95 -31.72
CA ALA A 517 31.18 -31.15 -32.30
C ALA A 517 31.29 -31.81 -33.68
N PHE A 518 30.36 -32.70 -33.99
CA PHE A 518 30.18 -33.31 -35.30
C PHE A 518 28.74 -33.10 -35.75
N LYS A 519 28.53 -32.86 -37.04
CA LYS A 519 27.21 -32.73 -37.65
C LYS A 519 27.09 -33.67 -38.84
N ASN A 520 26.11 -34.58 -38.79
CA ASN A 520 25.91 -35.64 -39.75
C ASN A 520 27.20 -36.44 -40.00
N GLY A 521 27.89 -36.82 -38.93
CA GLY A 521 29.16 -37.56 -38.96
C GLY A 521 30.41 -36.75 -39.34
N ASN A 522 30.27 -35.51 -39.80
CA ASN A 522 31.40 -34.67 -40.21
C ASN A 522 31.86 -33.75 -39.06
N PRO A 523 33.17 -33.51 -38.87
CA PRO A 523 33.65 -32.52 -37.91
C PRO A 523 33.04 -31.13 -38.15
N SER A 524 32.61 -30.48 -37.08
CA SER A 524 32.10 -29.12 -37.06
C SER A 524 33.03 -28.22 -36.23
N ASN A 525 32.70 -26.93 -36.14
CA ASN A 525 33.40 -26.01 -35.24
C ASN A 525 33.23 -26.46 -33.79
N TYR A 526 34.31 -26.36 -33.02
CA TYR A 526 34.24 -26.53 -31.57
C TYR A 526 33.23 -25.53 -30.98
N VAL A 527 32.50 -25.98 -29.96
CA VAL A 527 31.53 -25.17 -29.24
C VAL A 527 31.93 -25.04 -27.77
N ASN A 528 31.31 -24.11 -27.07
CA ASN A 528 31.55 -23.90 -25.64
C ASN A 528 30.36 -24.32 -24.77
N SER A 529 29.29 -24.82 -25.38
CA SER A 529 28.13 -25.29 -24.66
C SER A 529 27.38 -26.40 -25.40
N VAL A 530 26.70 -27.23 -24.62
CA VAL A 530 25.83 -28.32 -25.09
C VAL A 530 24.46 -28.15 -24.42
N ARG A 531 23.38 -28.34 -25.18
CA ARG A 531 22.01 -28.31 -24.66
C ARG A 531 21.48 -29.73 -24.58
N VAL A 532 20.94 -30.11 -23.43
CA VAL A 532 20.28 -31.39 -23.20
C VAL A 532 18.80 -31.13 -22.99
N PHE A 533 17.97 -31.45 -23.97
CA PHE A 533 16.53 -31.18 -23.93
C PHE A 533 15.81 -32.08 -22.92
N THR A 534 14.72 -31.58 -22.34
CA THR A 534 13.86 -32.32 -21.40
C THR A 534 12.39 -32.12 -21.75
N ASN A 535 11.55 -33.12 -21.45
CA ASN A 535 10.11 -33.05 -21.67
C ASN A 535 9.41 -32.09 -20.71
N ASP A 536 9.93 -32.01 -19.48
CA ASP A 536 9.34 -31.26 -18.38
C ASP A 536 10.41 -30.67 -17.44
N ILE A 537 10.01 -29.69 -16.63
CA ILE A 537 10.90 -29.03 -15.66
C ILE A 537 11.41 -29.98 -14.56
N PRO A 538 10.59 -30.85 -13.93
CA PRO A 538 11.07 -31.79 -12.92
C PRO A 538 12.25 -32.66 -13.41
N THR A 539 12.15 -33.22 -14.61
CA THR A 539 13.21 -34.02 -15.24
C THR A 539 14.42 -33.14 -15.57
N GLY A 540 14.21 -31.92 -16.06
CA GLY A 540 15.27 -30.94 -16.28
C GLY A 540 16.06 -30.61 -15.02
N MET A 541 15.38 -30.47 -13.88
CA MET A 541 16.01 -30.23 -12.58
C MET A 541 16.86 -31.42 -12.13
N GLN A 542 16.38 -32.65 -12.33
CA GLN A 542 17.14 -33.88 -12.05
C GLN A 542 18.38 -33.99 -12.93
N LEU A 543 18.24 -33.72 -14.24
CA LEU A 543 19.36 -33.71 -15.17
C LEU A 543 20.39 -32.64 -14.80
N ARG A 544 19.95 -31.40 -14.51
CA ARG A 544 20.82 -30.29 -14.09
C ARG A 544 21.64 -30.68 -12.87
N GLU A 545 20.98 -31.20 -11.85
CA GLU A 545 21.65 -31.61 -10.61
C GLU A 545 22.58 -32.81 -10.81
N GLY A 546 22.16 -33.79 -11.62
CA GLY A 546 22.99 -34.93 -11.99
C GLY A 546 24.27 -34.50 -12.71
N PHE A 547 24.15 -33.65 -13.74
CA PHE A 547 25.30 -33.11 -14.47
C PHE A 547 26.21 -32.29 -13.55
N ARG A 548 25.64 -31.41 -12.70
CA ARG A 548 26.41 -30.61 -11.74
C ARG A 548 27.28 -31.49 -10.83
N GLN A 549 26.70 -32.53 -10.24
CA GLN A 549 27.41 -33.45 -9.36
C GLN A 549 28.43 -34.35 -10.09
N ALA A 550 28.17 -34.69 -11.35
CA ALA A 550 29.11 -35.46 -12.19
C ALA A 550 30.31 -34.60 -12.58
N VAL A 551 30.07 -33.33 -12.95
CA VAL A 551 31.10 -32.32 -13.23
C VAL A 551 31.97 -32.07 -12.01
N GLU A 552 31.37 -31.88 -10.83
CA GLU A 552 32.09 -31.71 -9.57
C GLU A 552 32.97 -32.90 -9.22
N GLY A 553 32.48 -34.13 -9.42
CA GLY A 553 33.25 -35.36 -9.21
C GLY A 553 34.41 -35.54 -10.19
N CYS A 554 34.46 -34.74 -11.26
CA CYS A 554 35.50 -34.74 -12.29
C CYS A 554 36.48 -33.58 -12.18
N LYS A 555 36.29 -32.67 -11.22
CA LYS A 555 37.29 -31.65 -10.90
C LYS A 555 38.46 -32.30 -10.17
N LYS A 556 39.66 -32.19 -10.76
CA LYS A 556 40.92 -32.43 -10.06
C LYS A 556 41.35 -31.19 -9.32
#